data_AF-A0A2V9B233-F1
#
_entry.id   AF-A0A2V9B233-F1
#
_cell.length_a   1.000
_cell.length_b   1.000
_cell.length_c   1.000
_cell.angle_alpha   90.00
_cell.angle_beta   90.00
_cell.angle_gamma   90.00
#
_symmetry.space_group_name_H-M   'P 1'
#
loop_
_entity.id
_entity.type
_entity.pdbx_description
1 polymer ?
#
loop_
_entity_poly.entity_id
_entity_poly.type
_entity_poly.pdbx_seq_one_letter_code
_entity_poly.pdbx_strand_id
1 'polypeptide(L)'
;MSRVVQSAWLLAALAIAVPALASPRPEHAVVAHPGIYPDLVGRGEAFPREVILLGTDAEGGTLTLRVPVNIFPQLQQPGSGVNINLNQIGGASVSSSLYDSGNTALKVNCVVGCTASAGFTDNSAFTAGTTAVTNVGAVFNDALAAVTSGNAAAARITSSRALHVNLRNNSGTEIGTAAAPVHIDPTGTTTQPVSGTVTANIGTTNGLALDTSVNGILNAQGSATSGEKGPLVQCAVSTAAPAYTTAQTDPLSCDTSGNLRASVNNTVTVSGTVTANQGGTWTVQPGNTQNTTPWLVQGSLSNNGAAAGANRVAMLPGVAQTSYNNGAAATQGRDAALNIGTDGLAWVAALPAMRPASYAASATVAPGASATDIAVLPGNASNTVLVTRVKISCTQTTAGIIVLQLIKRSTADSAGTSSAMTVVPDDSNYAAGASAPLTYTANPTLGTVVGNVDTYKLGCLATSSASPNDIYILNRTQKPIVLRGTAQQLAVNLNAATVTGGSVAVTFEWIETATITP
;
A
#
# COMPACT_ATOMS: atom_id res chain seq x y z
N MET A 1 -25.64 -84.60 -139.56
CA MET A 1 -27.09 -84.66 -139.85
C MET A 1 -27.83 -84.60 -138.52
N SER A 2 -28.28 -83.42 -138.12
CA SER A 2 -29.62 -82.86 -138.40
C SER A 2 -30.68 -83.54 -137.55
N ARG A 3 -31.18 -82.75 -136.58
CA ARG A 3 -32.40 -82.71 -135.73
C ARG A 3 -33.48 -83.80 -135.80
N VAL A 4 -33.24 -84.95 -136.43
CA VAL A 4 -34.18 -86.06 -136.56
C VAL A 4 -34.03 -87.11 -135.46
N VAL A 5 -32.92 -87.26 -134.73
CA VAL A 5 -32.92 -88.31 -133.67
C VAL A 5 -33.30 -87.76 -132.29
N GLN A 6 -33.27 -86.44 -132.01
CA GLN A 6 -33.37 -85.79 -130.68
C GLN A 6 -34.57 -86.11 -129.75
N SER A 7 -35.53 -86.93 -130.18
CA SER A 7 -36.77 -87.24 -129.44
C SER A 7 -36.93 -88.73 -129.13
N ALA A 8 -36.34 -89.58 -129.95
CA ALA A 8 -35.66 -90.79 -129.52
C ALA A 8 -34.17 -90.49 -129.28
N TRP A 9 -33.89 -89.22 -128.93
CA TRP A 9 -33.00 -88.84 -127.86
C TRP A 9 -33.79 -88.41 -126.62
N LEU A 10 -35.09 -88.66 -126.53
CA LEU A 10 -35.85 -88.27 -125.34
C LEU A 10 -36.78 -89.36 -124.81
N LEU A 11 -37.04 -90.44 -125.52
CA LEU A 11 -37.28 -91.76 -124.92
C LEU A 11 -36.15 -92.77 -125.23
N ALA A 12 -35.02 -92.29 -125.78
CA ALA A 12 -33.69 -92.86 -125.52
C ALA A 12 -32.92 -92.13 -124.39
N ALA A 13 -33.34 -90.92 -123.99
CA ALA A 13 -32.79 -90.29 -122.76
C ALA A 13 -33.67 -90.51 -121.54
N LEU A 14 -34.87 -91.06 -121.73
CA LEU A 14 -35.88 -91.21 -120.70
C LEU A 14 -36.44 -92.65 -120.75
N ALA A 15 -35.54 -93.61 -120.98
CA ALA A 15 -35.71 -95.03 -120.66
C ALA A 15 -35.59 -95.25 -119.14
N ILE A 16 -36.35 -94.41 -118.44
CA ILE A 16 -36.70 -94.41 -117.03
C ILE A 16 -36.97 -95.84 -116.57
N ALA A 17 -36.22 -96.28 -115.58
CA ALA A 17 -36.75 -96.71 -114.28
C ALA A 17 -35.67 -97.51 -113.54
N VAL A 18 -34.74 -96.77 -112.91
CA VAL A 18 -33.95 -97.24 -111.77
C VAL A 18 -34.94 -97.68 -110.66
N PRO A 19 -34.73 -98.84 -110.02
CA PRO A 19 -35.72 -99.94 -110.10
C PRO A 19 -36.45 -100.28 -108.79
N ALA A 20 -37.56 -100.99 -108.98
CA ALA A 20 -38.19 -102.02 -108.13
C ALA A 20 -38.92 -101.52 -106.84
N LEU A 21 -40.08 -102.03 -106.41
CA LEU A 21 -40.73 -103.36 -106.34
C LEU A 21 -42.28 -103.13 -106.22
N ALA A 22 -43.26 -103.99 -106.53
CA ALA A 22 -43.35 -105.42 -106.87
C ALA A 22 -44.77 -105.83 -107.40
N SER A 23 -44.80 -106.67 -108.46
CA SER A 23 -45.64 -107.90 -108.71
C SER A 23 -47.19 -107.84 -108.83
N PRO A 24 -47.90 -108.78 -109.55
CA PRO A 24 -47.48 -109.86 -110.47
C PRO A 24 -48.17 -109.87 -111.87
N ARG A 25 -47.43 -110.27 -112.92
CA ARG A 25 -47.74 -111.14 -114.09
C ARG A 25 -49.14 -111.15 -114.77
N PRO A 26 -49.18 -111.60 -116.04
CA PRO A 26 -48.77 -110.98 -117.31
C PRO A 26 -50.05 -110.53 -118.07
N GLU A 27 -50.05 -109.57 -118.99
CA GLU A 27 -49.87 -109.82 -120.43
C GLU A 27 -49.98 -108.46 -121.16
N HIS A 28 -49.01 -108.21 -122.04
CA HIS A 28 -49.02 -107.31 -123.21
C HIS A 28 -49.53 -105.85 -123.07
N ALA A 29 -48.59 -104.90 -123.03
CA ALA A 29 -48.75 -103.62 -123.72
C ALA A 29 -47.58 -103.42 -124.69
N VAL A 30 -47.89 -103.73 -125.95
CA VAL A 30 -47.02 -103.74 -127.12
C VAL A 30 -46.56 -102.32 -127.46
N VAL A 31 -45.25 -102.19 -127.66
CA VAL A 31 -44.58 -100.99 -128.20
C VAL A 31 -44.88 -100.90 -129.69
N ALA A 32 -45.65 -99.88 -130.11
CA ALA A 32 -45.76 -99.54 -131.52
C ALA A 32 -44.69 -98.49 -131.88
N HIS A 33 -43.61 -98.95 -132.50
CA HIS A 33 -42.60 -98.09 -133.13
C HIS A 33 -42.94 -98.03 -134.63
N PRO A 34 -43.14 -96.84 -135.24
CA PRO A 34 -43.21 -96.81 -136.70
C PRO A 34 -42.36 -95.69 -137.28
N GLY A 35 -41.09 -96.01 -137.57
CA GLY A 35 -40.54 -95.68 -138.89
C GLY A 35 -40.86 -96.86 -139.82
N ILE A 36 -41.26 -96.57 -141.06
CA ILE A 36 -41.71 -97.48 -142.15
C ILE A 36 -43.24 -97.62 -142.25
N TYR A 37 -43.90 -96.70 -142.97
CA TYR A 37 -44.70 -97.00 -144.17
C TYR A 37 -44.64 -95.75 -145.07
N PRO A 38 -43.86 -95.77 -146.16
CA PRO A 38 -43.95 -94.79 -147.23
C PRO A 38 -45.19 -95.06 -148.07
N ASP A 39 -45.77 -93.99 -148.61
CA ASP A 39 -46.99 -93.95 -149.44
C ASP A 39 -48.33 -93.91 -148.68
N LEU A 40 -48.77 -92.69 -148.34
CA LEU A 40 -50.03 -92.12 -148.82
C LEU A 40 -49.98 -90.61 -148.51
N VAL A 41 -49.07 -89.94 -149.23
CA VAL A 41 -49.05 -88.50 -149.45
C VAL A 41 -50.29 -88.17 -150.28
N GLY A 42 -51.33 -87.67 -149.61
CA GLY A 42 -52.60 -87.37 -150.25
C GLY A 42 -53.59 -86.66 -149.35
N ARG A 43 -53.13 -85.70 -148.52
CA ARG A 43 -53.84 -84.51 -148.00
C ARG A 43 -53.09 -83.95 -146.78
N GLY A 44 -52.30 -82.89 -146.98
CA GLY A 44 -51.48 -82.30 -145.91
C GLY A 44 -52.29 -81.68 -144.77
N GLU A 45 -51.78 -81.81 -143.54
CA GLU A 45 -52.17 -81.07 -142.32
C GLU A 45 -51.03 -81.15 -141.27
N ALA A 46 -51.00 -80.19 -140.34
CA ALA A 46 -49.85 -79.63 -139.61
C ALA A 46 -49.32 -80.40 -138.36
N PHE A 47 -48.15 -79.95 -137.83
CA PHE A 47 -47.49 -80.43 -136.59
C PHE A 47 -48.39 -80.32 -135.32
N PRO A 48 -48.25 -81.22 -134.32
CA PRO A 48 -49.21 -81.31 -133.20
C PRO A 48 -48.96 -80.29 -132.07
N ARG A 49 -50.06 -79.76 -131.53
CA ARG A 49 -50.17 -78.71 -130.49
C ARG A 49 -50.48 -79.24 -129.08
N GLU A 50 -50.57 -80.55 -128.91
CA GLU A 50 -50.99 -81.22 -127.68
C GLU A 50 -50.13 -82.46 -127.42
N VAL A 51 -49.82 -82.70 -126.14
CA VAL A 51 -49.37 -84.01 -125.66
C VAL A 51 -50.61 -84.77 -125.21
N ILE A 52 -50.88 -85.90 -125.87
CA ILE A 52 -52.05 -86.72 -125.60
C ILE A 52 -51.60 -87.95 -124.82
N LEU A 53 -52.05 -88.06 -123.57
CA LEU A 53 -51.87 -89.24 -122.74
C LEU A 53 -53.12 -90.11 -122.88
N LEU A 54 -52.96 -91.30 -123.44
CA LEU A 54 -54.03 -92.28 -123.59
C LEU A 54 -53.82 -93.40 -122.56
N GLY A 55 -54.85 -93.69 -121.78
CA GLY A 55 -54.92 -94.87 -120.93
C GLY A 55 -56.25 -95.57 -121.16
N THR A 56 -56.23 -96.84 -121.57
CA THR A 56 -57.43 -97.69 -121.57
C THR A 56 -57.52 -98.41 -120.23
N ASP A 57 -58.69 -98.34 -119.59
CA ASP A 57 -59.01 -99.16 -118.44
C ASP A 57 -59.26 -100.64 -118.85
N ALA A 58 -59.42 -101.49 -117.83
CA ALA A 58 -59.57 -102.93 -118.01
C ALA A 58 -60.86 -103.35 -118.73
N GLU A 59 -61.85 -102.46 -118.87
CA GLU A 59 -63.17 -102.72 -119.48
C GLU A 59 -63.24 -102.20 -120.92
N GLY A 60 -62.15 -101.64 -121.44
CA GLY A 60 -62.06 -101.09 -122.79
C GLY A 60 -62.44 -99.61 -122.88
N GLY A 61 -62.56 -98.90 -121.77
CA GLY A 61 -62.77 -97.46 -121.72
C GLY A 61 -61.46 -96.70 -121.94
N THR A 62 -61.37 -95.85 -122.97
CA THR A 62 -60.18 -95.04 -123.26
C THR A 62 -60.25 -93.66 -122.60
N LEU A 63 -59.44 -93.40 -121.58
CA LEU A 63 -59.17 -92.05 -121.07
C LEU A 63 -58.11 -91.37 -121.92
N THR A 64 -58.46 -90.22 -122.50
CA THR A 64 -57.56 -89.38 -123.27
C THR A 64 -57.35 -88.05 -122.53
N LEU A 65 -56.19 -87.85 -121.91
CA LEU A 65 -55.79 -86.56 -121.35
C LEU A 65 -54.97 -85.78 -122.38
N ARG A 66 -55.57 -84.76 -122.98
CA ARG A 66 -54.87 -83.82 -123.88
C ARG A 66 -54.33 -82.67 -123.06
N VAL A 67 -53.01 -82.54 -122.97
CA VAL A 67 -52.34 -81.42 -122.30
C VAL A 67 -51.77 -80.49 -123.38
N PRO A 68 -52.35 -79.29 -123.58
CA PRO A 68 -51.80 -78.29 -124.49
C PRO A 68 -50.51 -77.69 -123.92
N VAL A 69 -49.54 -77.37 -124.79
CA VAL A 69 -48.17 -76.95 -124.42
C VAL A 69 -48.06 -75.58 -123.72
N ASN A 70 -49.18 -74.90 -123.49
CA ASN A 70 -49.27 -73.55 -122.93
C ASN A 70 -49.30 -73.49 -121.40
N ILE A 71 -49.02 -74.57 -120.66
CA ILE A 71 -48.96 -74.59 -119.18
C ILE A 71 -47.56 -74.28 -118.60
N PHE A 72 -46.51 -74.31 -119.42
CA PHE A 72 -45.17 -73.84 -119.01
C PHE A 72 -45.05 -72.37 -118.52
N PRO A 73 -45.95 -71.42 -118.83
CA PRO A 73 -45.86 -70.06 -118.30
C PRO A 73 -46.25 -69.90 -116.82
N GLN A 74 -46.89 -70.88 -116.15
CA GLN A 74 -47.23 -70.77 -114.71
C GLN A 74 -46.11 -71.21 -113.75
N LEU A 75 -44.91 -71.51 -114.28
CA LEU A 75 -43.68 -71.67 -113.48
C LEU A 75 -42.68 -70.53 -113.75
N GLN A 76 -43.13 -69.41 -114.32
CA GLN A 76 -42.32 -68.21 -114.55
C GLN A 76 -42.65 -67.09 -113.53
N GLN A 77 -41.68 -66.80 -112.64
CA GLN A 77 -41.50 -65.64 -111.71
C GLN A 77 -41.74 -64.26 -112.38
N PRO A 78 -41.90 -63.07 -111.71
CA PRO A 78 -41.10 -62.57 -110.54
C PRO A 78 -41.68 -61.46 -109.59
N GLY A 79 -41.07 -61.31 -108.40
CA GLY A 79 -40.75 -59.99 -107.76
C GLY A 79 -41.78 -59.19 -106.92
N SER A 80 -41.26 -58.55 -105.86
CA SER A 80 -41.80 -57.44 -105.03
C SER A 80 -42.48 -57.81 -103.70
N GLY A 81 -41.79 -57.47 -102.60
CA GLY A 81 -42.46 -57.07 -101.35
C GLY A 81 -42.95 -58.18 -100.42
N VAL A 82 -42.21 -58.29 -99.31
CA VAL A 82 -42.72 -58.62 -97.97
C VAL A 82 -42.98 -60.11 -97.69
N ASN A 83 -42.12 -60.61 -96.79
CA ASN A 83 -42.25 -61.81 -95.97
C ASN A 83 -41.98 -63.15 -96.67
N ILE A 84 -40.84 -63.74 -96.29
CA ILE A 84 -40.67 -65.19 -96.31
C ILE A 84 -41.81 -65.75 -95.46
N ASN A 85 -42.70 -66.52 -96.09
CA ASN A 85 -43.73 -67.26 -95.37
C ASN A 85 -43.02 -68.36 -94.58
N LEU A 86 -42.70 -68.09 -93.32
CA LEU A 86 -42.00 -69.02 -92.40
C LEU A 86 -42.77 -70.32 -92.21
N ASN A 87 -44.06 -70.37 -92.56
CA ASN A 87 -44.86 -71.60 -92.57
C ASN A 87 -44.49 -72.55 -93.73
N GLN A 88 -43.84 -72.04 -94.79
CA GLN A 88 -43.30 -72.85 -95.89
C GLN A 88 -41.87 -73.36 -95.61
N ILE A 89 -41.22 -72.87 -94.54
CA ILE A 89 -39.91 -73.33 -94.06
C ILE A 89 -40.13 -74.13 -92.78
N GLY A 90 -40.80 -75.28 -92.90
CA GLY A 90 -41.23 -76.12 -91.78
C GLY A 90 -40.19 -76.20 -90.65
N GLY A 91 -40.66 -76.10 -89.40
CA GLY A 91 -39.90 -75.79 -88.17
C GLY A 91 -38.72 -76.68 -87.76
N ALA A 92 -38.17 -77.50 -88.66
CA ALA A 92 -36.91 -78.22 -88.49
C ALA A 92 -35.70 -77.47 -89.08
N SER A 93 -35.87 -76.31 -89.74
CA SER A 93 -34.82 -75.73 -90.60
C SER A 93 -34.22 -74.38 -90.17
N VAL A 94 -34.58 -73.79 -89.02
CA VAL A 94 -33.94 -72.54 -88.51
C VAL A 94 -33.30 -72.73 -87.13
N SER A 95 -32.02 -72.34 -87.02
CA SER A 95 -31.18 -72.56 -85.83
C SER A 95 -31.67 -71.81 -84.59
N SER A 96 -31.58 -72.45 -83.43
CA SER A 96 -31.85 -71.86 -82.10
C SER A 96 -30.94 -70.69 -81.73
N SER A 97 -29.90 -70.43 -82.54
CA SER A 97 -29.02 -69.27 -82.40
C SER A 97 -29.65 -67.96 -82.89
N LEU A 98 -30.68 -68.00 -83.74
CA LEU A 98 -31.33 -66.79 -84.28
C LEU A 98 -32.75 -66.54 -83.74
N TYR A 99 -33.34 -67.50 -83.05
CA TYR A 99 -34.71 -67.43 -82.55
C TYR A 99 -34.78 -67.90 -81.08
N ASP A 100 -35.45 -67.12 -80.23
CA ASP A 100 -35.83 -67.52 -78.87
C ASP A 100 -37.30 -67.95 -78.88
N SER A 101 -37.51 -69.26 -78.89
CA SER A 101 -38.85 -69.85 -78.97
C SER A 101 -39.68 -69.66 -77.71
N GLY A 102 -39.06 -69.43 -76.55
CA GLY A 102 -39.80 -69.20 -75.29
C GLY A 102 -40.52 -67.85 -75.27
N ASN A 103 -39.97 -66.85 -75.96
CA ASN A 103 -40.46 -65.47 -75.95
C ASN A 103 -40.94 -65.00 -77.34
N THR A 104 -40.98 -65.87 -78.34
CA THR A 104 -41.35 -65.54 -79.74
C THR A 104 -40.58 -64.36 -80.32
N ALA A 105 -39.29 -64.25 -80.01
CA ALA A 105 -38.45 -63.12 -80.37
C ALA A 105 -37.22 -63.55 -81.22
N LEU A 106 -36.72 -62.63 -82.04
CA LEU A 106 -35.47 -62.80 -82.79
C LEU A 106 -34.28 -62.43 -81.89
N LYS A 107 -33.26 -63.28 -81.85
CA LYS A 107 -32.03 -62.99 -81.08
C LYS A 107 -31.18 -61.97 -81.87
N VAL A 108 -31.07 -60.75 -81.35
CA VAL A 108 -30.25 -59.67 -81.94
C VAL A 108 -29.03 -59.44 -81.08
N ASN A 109 -27.83 -59.48 -81.67
CA ASN A 109 -26.60 -59.12 -80.97
C ASN A 109 -26.45 -57.59 -80.93
N CYS A 110 -26.69 -56.98 -79.77
CA CYS A 110 -26.56 -55.53 -79.59
C CYS A 110 -25.09 -55.14 -79.40
N VAL A 111 -24.54 -54.30 -80.29
CA VAL A 111 -23.10 -53.99 -80.34
C VAL A 111 -22.68 -52.86 -79.38
N VAL A 112 -23.57 -51.92 -79.01
CA VAL A 112 -23.32 -50.87 -78.00
C VAL A 112 -24.61 -50.51 -77.25
N GLY A 113 -24.53 -50.25 -75.94
CA GLY A 113 -25.61 -49.63 -75.14
C GLY A 113 -26.63 -50.57 -74.51
N CYS A 114 -26.42 -51.89 -74.60
CA CYS A 114 -27.31 -52.92 -74.04
C CYS A 114 -26.64 -53.75 -72.94
N THR A 115 -25.89 -53.13 -72.03
CA THR A 115 -25.49 -53.77 -70.76
C THR A 115 -26.27 -53.14 -69.62
N ALA A 116 -26.56 -53.93 -68.59
CA ALA A 116 -27.07 -53.38 -67.34
C ALA A 116 -26.04 -52.37 -66.80
N SER A 117 -26.38 -51.07 -66.89
CA SER A 117 -25.60 -49.89 -66.49
C SER A 117 -24.50 -49.44 -67.49
N ALA A 118 -24.73 -48.29 -68.14
CA ALA A 118 -23.66 -47.38 -68.56
C ALA A 118 -23.15 -46.60 -67.33
N GLY A 119 -22.72 -47.34 -66.32
CA GLY A 119 -22.20 -46.80 -65.08
C GLY A 119 -20.81 -46.24 -65.33
N PHE A 120 -20.64 -44.93 -65.15
CA PHE A 120 -19.31 -44.37 -64.97
C PHE A 120 -18.75 -44.96 -63.67
N THR A 121 -17.57 -45.60 -63.73
CA THR A 121 -16.95 -46.21 -62.56
C THR A 121 -16.68 -45.14 -61.49
N ASP A 122 -17.09 -45.41 -60.25
CA ASP A 122 -16.91 -44.48 -59.13
C ASP A 122 -15.43 -44.07 -58.98
N ASN A 123 -15.20 -42.79 -58.70
CA ASN A 123 -13.87 -42.15 -58.60
C ASN A 123 -12.98 -42.21 -59.87
N SER A 124 -13.56 -42.42 -61.05
CA SER A 124 -12.83 -42.30 -62.33
C SER A 124 -12.70 -40.85 -62.79
N ALA A 125 -11.63 -40.52 -63.53
CA ALA A 125 -11.40 -39.18 -64.05
C ALA A 125 -12.43 -38.80 -65.12
N PHE A 126 -13.25 -37.79 -64.86
CA PHE A 126 -14.19 -37.25 -65.84
C PHE A 126 -13.48 -36.26 -66.78
N THR A 127 -13.54 -36.50 -68.08
CA THR A 127 -13.10 -35.55 -69.11
C THR A 127 -14.32 -34.87 -69.73
N ALA A 128 -14.41 -33.55 -69.55
CA ALA A 128 -15.52 -32.76 -70.06
C ALA A 128 -15.66 -32.87 -71.59
N GLY A 129 -16.89 -33.10 -72.05
CA GLY A 129 -17.24 -33.15 -73.48
C GLY A 129 -17.03 -34.51 -74.16
N THR A 130 -16.26 -35.43 -73.58
CA THR A 130 -15.96 -36.74 -74.20
C THR A 130 -16.34 -37.94 -73.36
N THR A 131 -16.47 -37.79 -72.04
CA THR A 131 -16.87 -38.90 -71.17
C THR A 131 -18.36 -39.19 -71.33
N ALA A 132 -18.70 -40.38 -71.82
CA ALA A 132 -20.08 -40.82 -71.91
C ALA A 132 -20.62 -41.13 -70.50
N VAL A 133 -21.63 -40.38 -70.06
CA VAL A 133 -22.36 -40.61 -68.81
C VAL A 133 -23.85 -40.73 -69.11
N THR A 134 -24.59 -41.44 -68.25
CA THR A 134 -26.05 -41.51 -68.37
C THR A 134 -26.67 -40.21 -67.86
N ASN A 135 -27.42 -39.50 -68.70
CA ASN A 135 -28.14 -38.30 -68.26
C ASN A 135 -29.27 -38.67 -67.28
N VAL A 136 -29.36 -37.97 -66.15
CA VAL A 136 -30.50 -38.10 -65.22
C VAL A 136 -31.61 -37.14 -65.65
N GLY A 137 -32.80 -37.67 -65.96
CA GLY A 137 -33.98 -36.86 -66.26
C GLY A 137 -34.67 -36.35 -64.99
N ALA A 138 -35.31 -35.18 -65.07
CA ALA A 138 -36.09 -34.59 -63.99
C ALA A 138 -37.34 -33.87 -64.52
N VAL A 139 -38.34 -33.65 -63.65
CA VAL A 139 -39.63 -33.04 -64.00
C VAL A 139 -39.77 -31.69 -63.31
N PHE A 140 -40.14 -30.64 -64.06
CA PHE A 140 -40.59 -29.37 -63.47
C PHE A 140 -42.04 -29.54 -62.99
N ASN A 141 -42.26 -29.49 -61.67
CA ASN A 141 -43.59 -29.62 -61.07
C ASN A 141 -43.60 -29.11 -59.63
N ASP A 142 -44.59 -28.29 -59.24
CA ASP A 142 -44.66 -27.64 -57.92
C ASP A 142 -45.63 -28.29 -56.91
N ALA A 143 -46.46 -29.29 -57.31
CA ALA A 143 -47.55 -29.80 -56.46
C ALA A 143 -47.86 -31.31 -56.58
N LEU A 144 -46.89 -32.20 -56.34
CA LEU A 144 -47.11 -33.66 -56.29
C LEU A 144 -47.24 -34.20 -54.85
N ALA A 145 -47.99 -35.31 -54.71
CA ALA A 145 -48.12 -36.07 -53.46
C ALA A 145 -46.79 -36.73 -53.04
N ALA A 146 -46.59 -36.91 -51.72
CA ALA A 146 -45.40 -37.55 -51.18
C ALA A 146 -45.26 -39.00 -51.68
N VAL A 147 -44.02 -39.41 -51.97
CA VAL A 147 -43.69 -40.76 -52.38
C VAL A 147 -43.57 -41.64 -51.15
N THR A 148 -44.15 -42.84 -51.18
CA THR A 148 -44.01 -43.83 -50.10
C THR A 148 -42.64 -44.50 -50.14
N SER A 149 -42.09 -44.80 -48.95
CA SER A 149 -40.79 -45.47 -48.81
C SER A 149 -40.70 -46.74 -49.66
N GLY A 150 -39.57 -46.93 -50.36
CA GLY A 150 -39.30 -48.09 -51.21
C GLY A 150 -39.72 -47.96 -52.68
N ASN A 151 -40.40 -46.87 -53.07
CA ASN A 151 -40.85 -46.66 -54.44
C ASN A 151 -39.96 -45.67 -55.21
N ALA A 152 -39.81 -45.90 -56.51
CA ALA A 152 -39.11 -44.99 -57.41
C ALA A 152 -39.99 -43.78 -57.77
N ALA A 153 -39.38 -42.61 -57.91
CA ALA A 153 -40.06 -41.39 -58.36
C ALA A 153 -39.10 -40.50 -59.16
N ALA A 154 -39.67 -39.58 -59.95
CA ALA A 154 -38.90 -38.62 -60.71
C ALA A 154 -38.29 -37.53 -59.79
N ALA A 155 -37.04 -37.15 -60.07
CA ALA A 155 -36.42 -36.00 -59.45
C ALA A 155 -37.14 -34.70 -59.88
N ARG A 156 -37.30 -33.75 -58.96
CA ARG A 156 -37.98 -32.46 -59.23
C ARG A 156 -36.98 -31.36 -59.51
N ILE A 157 -37.27 -30.52 -60.51
CA ILE A 157 -36.50 -29.31 -60.84
C ILE A 157 -37.38 -28.06 -60.77
N THR A 158 -36.75 -26.89 -60.67
CA THR A 158 -37.36 -25.57 -60.85
C THR A 158 -37.56 -25.27 -62.35
N SER A 159 -38.31 -24.20 -62.64
CA SER A 159 -38.47 -23.68 -64.01
C SER A 159 -37.14 -23.28 -64.66
N SER A 160 -36.15 -22.92 -63.84
CA SER A 160 -34.76 -22.64 -64.24
C SER A 160 -33.87 -23.88 -64.26
N ARG A 161 -34.44 -25.10 -64.22
CA ARG A 161 -33.74 -26.39 -64.26
C ARG A 161 -32.85 -26.69 -63.04
N ALA A 162 -33.01 -25.98 -61.92
CA ALA A 162 -32.29 -26.29 -60.69
C ALA A 162 -32.95 -27.47 -59.97
N LEU A 163 -32.18 -28.43 -59.47
CA LEU A 163 -32.72 -29.56 -58.71
C LEU A 163 -33.26 -29.09 -57.35
N HIS A 164 -34.42 -29.61 -56.93
CA HIS A 164 -34.87 -29.45 -55.55
C HIS A 164 -34.05 -30.38 -54.65
N VAL A 165 -33.29 -29.79 -53.73
CA VAL A 165 -32.41 -30.53 -52.81
C VAL A 165 -32.79 -30.20 -51.38
N ASN A 166 -33.05 -31.23 -50.58
CA ASN A 166 -33.08 -31.10 -49.13
C ASN A 166 -31.64 -31.22 -48.62
N LEU A 167 -31.10 -30.11 -48.12
CA LEU A 167 -29.77 -30.10 -47.53
C LEU A 167 -29.78 -30.93 -46.25
N ARG A 168 -28.75 -31.72 -46.01
CA ARG A 168 -28.58 -32.52 -44.79
C ARG A 168 -27.20 -32.32 -44.20
N ASN A 169 -27.09 -32.39 -42.87
CA ASN A 169 -25.80 -32.39 -42.19
C ASN A 169 -25.15 -33.80 -42.19
N ASN A 170 -23.94 -33.91 -41.64
CA ASN A 170 -23.18 -35.17 -41.60
C ASN A 170 -23.87 -36.31 -40.80
N SER A 171 -24.91 -35.99 -40.01
CA SER A 171 -25.72 -36.95 -39.27
C SER A 171 -27.03 -37.32 -39.99
N GLY A 172 -27.28 -36.77 -41.19
CA GLY A 172 -28.47 -37.04 -42.00
C GLY A 172 -29.70 -36.19 -41.67
N THR A 173 -29.61 -35.25 -40.72
CA THR A 173 -30.69 -34.34 -40.36
C THR A 173 -30.86 -33.26 -41.43
N GLU A 174 -32.11 -32.99 -41.82
CA GLU A 174 -32.45 -31.95 -42.80
C GLU A 174 -32.21 -30.53 -42.24
N ILE A 175 -31.52 -29.68 -43.01
CA ILE A 175 -31.21 -28.29 -42.67
C ILE A 175 -31.83 -27.34 -43.71
N GLY A 176 -32.01 -26.07 -43.35
CA GLY A 176 -32.85 -25.12 -44.10
C GLY A 176 -34.32 -25.17 -43.74
N THR A 177 -34.65 -25.74 -42.58
CA THR A 177 -35.99 -25.74 -41.98
C THR A 177 -36.03 -24.76 -40.80
N ALA A 178 -37.22 -24.39 -40.32
CA ALA A 178 -37.37 -23.48 -39.18
C ALA A 178 -36.70 -23.99 -37.88
N ALA A 179 -36.62 -25.32 -37.70
CA ALA A 179 -36.00 -25.95 -36.53
C ALA A 179 -34.48 -26.21 -36.69
N ALA A 180 -33.97 -26.17 -37.93
CA ALA A 180 -32.57 -26.39 -38.26
C ALA A 180 -32.17 -25.47 -39.42
N PRO A 181 -31.94 -24.16 -39.15
CA PRO A 181 -31.63 -23.19 -40.18
C PRO A 181 -30.26 -23.45 -40.83
N VAL A 182 -30.08 -22.97 -42.07
CA VAL A 182 -28.74 -22.92 -42.66
C VAL A 182 -27.96 -21.81 -41.96
N HIS A 183 -26.92 -22.17 -41.23
CA HIS A 183 -25.99 -21.19 -40.68
C HIS A 183 -24.98 -20.77 -41.76
N ILE A 184 -24.91 -19.47 -42.02
CA ILE A 184 -23.77 -18.87 -42.73
C ILE A 184 -22.79 -18.48 -41.63
N ASP A 185 -21.68 -19.20 -41.53
CA ASP A 185 -20.59 -18.84 -40.62
C ASP A 185 -20.07 -17.43 -41.00
N PRO A 186 -20.14 -16.43 -40.13
CA PRO A 186 -19.66 -15.09 -40.44
C PRO A 186 -18.14 -15.06 -40.30
N THR A 187 -17.42 -15.59 -41.27
CA THR A 187 -15.97 -15.33 -41.37
C THR A 187 -15.76 -13.92 -41.92
N GLY A 188 -15.81 -12.91 -41.04
CA GLY A 188 -15.48 -11.51 -41.39
C GLY A 188 -16.52 -10.46 -40.97
N THR A 189 -16.57 -9.36 -41.71
CA THR A 189 -17.30 -8.11 -41.37
C THR A 189 -18.74 -8.07 -41.87
N THR A 190 -19.29 -9.16 -42.38
CA THR A 190 -20.65 -9.17 -42.93
C THR A 190 -21.68 -9.14 -41.81
N THR A 191 -22.39 -8.01 -41.68
CA THR A 191 -23.46 -7.80 -40.72
C THR A 191 -24.67 -8.68 -41.01
N GLN A 192 -25.11 -9.45 -40.02
CA GLN A 192 -26.28 -10.32 -40.13
C GLN A 192 -27.52 -9.64 -39.53
N PRO A 193 -28.69 -9.67 -40.20
CA PRO A 193 -29.93 -9.10 -39.66
C PRO A 193 -30.45 -9.97 -38.50
N VAL A 194 -30.63 -9.36 -37.32
CA VAL A 194 -31.21 -10.01 -36.14
C VAL A 194 -32.60 -9.44 -35.89
N SER A 195 -33.63 -10.28 -35.93
CA SER A 195 -35.03 -9.87 -35.74
C SER A 195 -35.49 -9.87 -34.27
N GLY A 196 -34.55 -9.95 -33.32
CA GLY A 196 -34.78 -9.93 -31.87
C GLY A 196 -33.66 -9.22 -31.10
N THR A 197 -33.69 -9.28 -29.77
CA THR A 197 -32.63 -8.72 -28.92
C THR A 197 -31.37 -9.56 -28.96
N VAL A 198 -30.23 -8.93 -29.26
CA VAL A 198 -28.90 -9.54 -29.14
C VAL A 198 -28.43 -9.42 -27.70
N THR A 199 -28.44 -10.52 -26.95
CA THR A 199 -27.70 -10.60 -25.69
C THR A 199 -26.25 -10.91 -26.03
N ALA A 200 -25.40 -9.88 -26.02
CA ALA A 200 -23.96 -10.10 -26.03
C ALA A 200 -23.55 -10.67 -24.66
N ASN A 201 -22.97 -11.87 -24.63
CA ASN A 201 -22.28 -12.36 -23.43
C ASN A 201 -21.00 -11.54 -23.24
N ILE A 202 -21.12 -10.34 -22.68
CA ILE A 202 -20.01 -9.50 -22.20
C ILE A 202 -19.57 -10.01 -20.82
N GLY A 203 -19.46 -11.33 -20.64
CA GLY A 203 -19.21 -11.92 -19.32
C GLY A 203 -17.75 -11.79 -18.86
N THR A 204 -16.83 -11.50 -19.79
CA THR A 204 -15.38 -11.71 -19.58
C THR A 204 -14.46 -10.71 -20.30
N THR A 205 -14.95 -9.62 -20.91
CA THR A 205 -14.08 -8.62 -21.54
C THR A 205 -14.20 -7.25 -20.89
N ASN A 206 -13.47 -7.12 -19.79
CA ASN A 206 -13.04 -5.88 -19.13
C ASN A 206 -12.15 -5.02 -20.05
N GLY A 207 -12.63 -4.62 -21.24
CA GLY A 207 -11.75 -4.20 -22.33
C GLY A 207 -11.99 -2.85 -22.97
N LEU A 208 -13.07 -2.13 -22.65
CA LEU A 208 -13.29 -0.79 -23.20
C LEU A 208 -13.91 0.15 -22.16
N ALA A 209 -13.12 0.43 -21.13
CA ALA A 209 -13.14 1.78 -20.58
C ALA A 209 -12.58 2.70 -21.67
N LEU A 210 -13.36 3.68 -22.11
CA LEU A 210 -12.83 4.78 -22.92
C LEU A 210 -11.99 5.66 -21.96
N ASP A 211 -10.76 5.23 -21.70
CA ASP A 211 -9.56 5.96 -21.26
C ASP A 211 -9.78 7.49 -21.00
N THR A 212 -9.54 8.14 -19.85
CA THR A 212 -9.05 7.74 -18.50
C THR A 212 -9.38 8.75 -17.37
N SER A 213 -10.03 9.92 -17.60
CA SER A 213 -9.90 11.05 -16.63
C SER A 213 -10.93 12.18 -16.70
N VAL A 214 -12.24 11.93 -16.77
CA VAL A 214 -13.24 13.02 -16.77
C VAL A 214 -14.10 12.99 -15.51
N ASN A 215 -13.62 13.63 -14.44
CA ASN A 215 -14.21 14.77 -13.69
C ASN A 215 -15.75 14.95 -13.54
N GLY A 216 -16.59 13.97 -13.86
CA GLY A 216 -18.06 14.16 -13.94
C GLY A 216 -18.89 13.38 -12.93
N ILE A 217 -18.32 12.36 -12.29
CA ILE A 217 -19.04 11.54 -11.27
C ILE A 217 -18.45 11.73 -9.87
N LEU A 218 -17.27 12.34 -9.75
CA LEU A 218 -16.72 12.87 -8.52
C LEU A 218 -16.51 14.37 -8.77
N ASN A 219 -17.14 15.25 -7.99
CA ASN A 219 -16.84 16.68 -8.04
C ASN A 219 -15.32 16.87 -8.05
N ALA A 220 -14.79 17.54 -9.08
CA ALA A 220 -13.37 17.89 -9.15
C ALA A 220 -13.00 18.69 -7.89
N GLN A 221 -12.34 18.04 -6.93
CA GLN A 221 -11.69 18.71 -5.82
C GLN A 221 -10.43 19.35 -6.39
N GLY A 222 -10.34 20.68 -6.31
CA GLY A 222 -9.23 21.46 -6.86
C GLY A 222 -7.91 21.22 -6.11
N SER A 223 -7.33 20.03 -6.24
CA SER A 223 -5.97 19.75 -5.77
C SER A 223 -4.98 20.32 -6.78
N ALA A 224 -4.21 21.33 -6.34
CA ALA A 224 -3.19 22.00 -7.16
C ALA A 224 -1.83 21.28 -7.16
N THR A 225 -1.69 20.15 -6.44
CA THR A 225 -0.45 19.38 -6.38
C THR A 225 -0.38 18.38 -7.53
N SER A 226 0.54 18.64 -8.48
CA SER A 226 0.81 17.71 -9.58
C SER A 226 1.44 16.42 -9.06
N GLY A 227 0.78 15.27 -9.24
CA GLY A 227 1.38 13.94 -9.02
C GLY A 227 0.57 12.93 -8.21
N GLU A 228 -0.58 13.31 -7.64
CA GLU A 228 -1.44 12.38 -6.90
C GLU A 228 -2.12 11.38 -7.86
N LYS A 229 -1.92 10.07 -7.68
CA LYS A 229 -2.66 8.99 -8.37
C LYS A 229 -3.46 8.19 -7.34
N GLY A 230 -4.79 8.36 -7.32
CA GLY A 230 -5.72 7.63 -6.46
C GLY A 230 -6.99 8.44 -6.12
N PRO A 231 -8.03 7.84 -5.50
CA PRO A 231 -9.20 8.58 -5.01
C PRO A 231 -8.81 9.52 -3.85
N LEU A 232 -9.07 10.82 -3.99
CA LEU A 232 -8.90 11.79 -2.89
C LEU A 232 -9.96 11.54 -1.81
N VAL A 233 -9.54 11.37 -0.56
CA VAL A 233 -10.45 11.17 0.58
C VAL A 233 -11.05 12.52 0.98
N GLN A 234 -12.37 12.67 0.80
CA GLN A 234 -13.10 13.86 1.21
C GLN A 234 -13.41 13.82 2.70
N CYS A 235 -13.44 14.98 3.34
CA CYS A 235 -14.02 15.11 4.67
C CYS A 235 -15.40 15.78 4.62
N ALA A 236 -16.32 15.31 5.44
CA ALA A 236 -17.61 15.93 5.69
C ALA A 236 -17.45 17.07 6.71
N VAL A 237 -17.74 18.30 6.29
CA VAL A 237 -17.76 19.47 7.18
C VAL A 237 -19.01 19.41 8.06
N SER A 238 -18.80 19.45 9.37
CA SER A 238 -19.88 19.37 10.36
C SER A 238 -19.65 20.36 11.50
N THR A 239 -20.74 20.89 12.05
CA THR A 239 -20.72 21.81 13.19
C THR A 239 -20.43 21.11 14.51
N ALA A 240 -20.57 19.78 14.57
CA ALA A 240 -20.26 18.93 15.72
C ALA A 240 -19.64 17.59 15.28
N ALA A 241 -18.92 16.92 16.18
CA ALA A 241 -18.33 15.60 15.91
C ALA A 241 -19.45 14.55 15.65
N PRO A 242 -19.34 13.70 14.62
CA PRO A 242 -20.29 12.62 14.37
C PRO A 242 -20.31 11.59 15.52
N ALA A 243 -21.48 11.03 15.80
CA ALA A 243 -21.64 9.91 16.73
C ALA A 243 -21.55 8.59 15.96
N TYR A 244 -20.64 7.71 16.37
CA TYR A 244 -20.43 6.40 15.74
C TYR A 244 -20.96 5.28 16.64
N THR A 245 -21.58 4.29 16.02
CA THR A 245 -21.88 3.00 16.66
C THR A 245 -20.93 1.91 16.13
N THR A 246 -20.80 0.79 16.84
CA THR A 246 -19.94 -0.32 16.41
C THR A 246 -20.37 -0.82 15.04
N ALA A 247 -19.40 -0.99 14.13
CA ALA A 247 -19.56 -1.40 12.73
C ALA A 247 -20.19 -0.36 11.77
N GLN A 248 -20.24 0.92 12.17
CA GLN A 248 -20.62 2.02 11.29
C GLN A 248 -19.38 2.62 10.59
N THR A 249 -19.51 2.97 9.31
CA THR A 249 -18.48 3.63 8.50
C THR A 249 -19.06 4.93 7.94
N ASP A 250 -18.45 6.08 8.24
CA ASP A 250 -18.79 7.38 7.64
C ASP A 250 -17.54 8.04 7.04
N PRO A 251 -17.68 9.10 6.22
CA PRO A 251 -16.56 9.90 5.74
C PRO A 251 -15.72 10.49 6.89
N LEU A 252 -14.46 10.86 6.59
CA LEU A 252 -13.63 11.64 7.52
C LEU A 252 -14.37 12.94 7.92
N SER A 253 -14.24 13.41 9.15
CA SER A 253 -14.94 14.63 9.61
C SER A 253 -14.01 15.83 9.66
N CYS A 254 -14.45 16.98 9.12
CA CYS A 254 -13.78 18.27 9.24
C CYS A 254 -14.60 19.26 10.08
N ASP A 255 -13.91 20.22 10.69
CA ASP A 255 -14.55 21.40 11.27
C ASP A 255 -14.98 22.41 10.18
N THR A 256 -15.73 23.43 10.58
CA THR A 256 -16.22 24.49 9.66
C THR A 256 -15.09 25.34 9.05
N SER A 257 -13.85 25.19 9.53
CA SER A 257 -12.65 25.83 9.00
C SER A 257 -11.87 24.92 8.04
N GLY A 258 -12.32 23.69 7.82
CA GLY A 258 -11.68 22.71 6.94
C GLY A 258 -10.58 21.88 7.60
N ASN A 259 -10.40 21.96 8.92
CA ASN A 259 -9.42 21.13 9.62
C ASN A 259 -9.99 19.72 9.84
N LEU A 260 -9.20 18.69 9.54
CA LEU A 260 -9.55 17.30 9.87
C LEU A 260 -9.65 17.15 11.40
N ARG A 261 -10.79 16.65 11.88
CA ARG A 261 -11.00 16.34 13.30
C ARG A 261 -10.33 15.00 13.62
N ALA A 262 -9.14 15.05 14.20
CA ALA A 262 -8.45 13.87 14.73
C ALA A 262 -8.70 13.74 16.23
N SER A 263 -9.17 12.57 16.66
CA SER A 263 -9.20 12.23 18.09
C SER A 263 -7.82 11.78 18.53
N VAL A 264 -7.26 12.47 19.52
CA VAL A 264 -6.02 12.08 20.17
C VAL A 264 -6.38 11.30 21.43
N ASN A 265 -6.22 9.98 21.41
CA ASN A 265 -6.48 9.11 22.57
C ASN A 265 -5.20 8.75 23.37
N ASN A 266 -4.05 9.26 22.95
CA ASN A 266 -2.73 9.02 23.55
C ASN A 266 -1.98 10.34 23.80
N THR A 267 -0.87 10.29 24.54
CA THR A 267 0.04 11.43 24.74
C THR A 267 0.65 11.92 23.41
N VAL A 268 0.60 13.23 23.15
CA VAL A 268 1.15 13.86 21.93
C VAL A 268 2.39 14.67 22.25
N THR A 269 3.44 14.48 21.45
CA THR A 269 4.65 15.29 21.46
C THR A 269 4.44 16.52 20.57
N VAL A 270 4.42 17.71 21.15
CA VAL A 270 4.32 18.98 20.41
C VAL A 270 5.73 19.57 20.24
N SER A 271 6.16 19.79 19.01
CA SER A 271 7.48 20.36 18.66
C SER A 271 7.50 21.88 18.52
N GLY A 272 6.43 22.57 18.92
CA GLY A 272 6.27 24.03 18.85
C GLY A 272 5.70 24.65 20.14
N THR A 273 5.44 25.96 20.11
CA THR A 273 4.90 26.70 21.25
C THR A 273 3.41 26.44 21.43
N VAL A 274 3.01 25.90 22.58
CA VAL A 274 1.59 25.75 22.96
C VAL A 274 1.12 27.00 23.69
N THR A 275 0.16 27.73 23.11
CA THR A 275 -0.55 28.81 23.80
C THR A 275 -1.74 28.23 24.55
N ALA A 276 -1.58 27.99 25.86
CA ALA A 276 -2.67 27.52 26.71
C ALA A 276 -3.53 28.70 27.19
N ASN A 277 -4.81 28.76 26.81
CA ASN A 277 -5.78 29.69 27.38
C ASN A 277 -6.26 29.15 28.73
N GLN A 278 -6.02 29.89 29.83
CA GLN A 278 -6.25 29.38 31.18
C GLN A 278 -7.74 29.43 31.56
N GLY A 279 -8.43 28.31 31.37
CA GLY A 279 -9.71 28.04 32.03
C GLY A 279 -9.55 27.01 33.14
N GLY A 280 -9.18 27.42 34.35
CA GLY A 280 -9.18 26.57 35.56
C GLY A 280 -7.83 26.36 36.24
N THR A 281 -7.84 25.56 37.31
CA THR A 281 -6.65 25.22 38.13
C THR A 281 -5.77 24.20 37.41
N TRP A 282 -4.54 24.59 37.06
CA TRP A 282 -3.52 23.67 36.56
C TRP A 282 -2.70 23.07 37.71
N THR A 283 -2.73 21.74 37.84
CA THR A 283 -1.76 21.01 38.65
C THR A 283 -0.67 20.48 37.73
N VAL A 284 0.46 21.19 37.64
CA VAL A 284 1.65 20.68 36.95
C VAL A 284 2.38 19.79 37.95
N GLN A 285 2.06 18.51 37.96
CA GLN A 285 2.76 17.55 38.81
C GLN A 285 4.06 17.12 38.12
N PRO A 286 5.22 17.20 38.79
CA PRO A 286 6.39 16.47 38.34
C PRO A 286 6.04 14.98 38.41
N GLY A 287 5.86 14.35 37.25
CA GLY A 287 5.60 12.93 37.14
C GLY A 287 6.67 12.11 37.87
N ASN A 288 6.25 10.95 38.37
CA ASN A 288 6.95 9.95 39.19
C ASN A 288 8.27 9.34 38.65
N THR A 289 9.10 10.08 37.93
CA THR A 289 10.51 9.75 37.70
C THR A 289 11.30 11.06 37.72
N GLN A 290 12.32 11.15 38.57
CA GLN A 290 13.19 12.32 38.70
C GLN A 290 13.63 12.78 37.32
N ASN A 291 13.10 13.92 36.90
CA ASN A 291 13.70 14.68 35.83
C ASN A 291 15.04 15.22 36.36
N THR A 292 16.14 14.71 35.83
CA THR A 292 17.50 15.11 36.22
C THR A 292 17.91 16.47 35.66
N THR A 293 17.03 17.15 34.93
CA THR A 293 17.14 18.58 34.62
C THR A 293 15.87 19.30 35.06
N PRO A 294 15.91 20.06 36.18
CA PRO A 294 14.79 20.90 36.58
C PRO A 294 14.41 21.80 35.42
N TRP A 295 13.13 21.80 35.05
CA TRP A 295 12.60 22.82 34.16
C TRP A 295 12.94 24.17 34.78
N LEU A 296 13.60 25.04 34.01
CA LEU A 296 13.99 26.37 34.44
C LEU A 296 12.73 27.14 34.86
N VAL A 297 12.37 27.03 36.14
CA VAL A 297 11.64 28.09 36.82
C VAL A 297 12.66 29.20 36.97
N GLN A 298 12.77 30.06 35.96
CA GLN A 298 13.38 31.37 36.13
C GLN A 298 12.45 32.15 37.07
N GLY A 299 12.58 31.90 38.38
CA GLY A 299 12.11 32.86 39.37
C GLY A 299 12.87 34.15 39.09
N SER A 300 12.13 35.20 38.75
CA SER A 300 12.72 36.53 38.57
C SER A 300 13.65 36.81 39.74
N LEU A 301 14.90 37.10 39.42
CA LEU A 301 15.94 37.47 40.36
C LEU A 301 15.54 38.76 41.08
N SER A 302 14.73 38.67 42.13
CA SER A 302 14.65 39.75 43.11
C SER A 302 15.80 39.54 44.08
N ASN A 303 16.88 40.27 43.82
CA ASN A 303 18.01 40.60 44.67
C ASN A 303 17.68 40.94 46.15
N ASN A 304 16.42 41.01 46.55
CA ASN A 304 16.00 41.22 47.93
C ASN A 304 15.22 39.99 48.42
N GLY A 305 15.95 38.98 48.89
CA GLY A 305 15.44 37.73 49.43
C GLY A 305 14.51 37.94 50.65
N ALA A 306 13.23 38.14 50.37
CA ALA A 306 12.16 37.97 51.34
C ALA A 306 11.53 36.59 51.11
N ALA A 307 12.03 35.61 51.86
CA ALA A 307 11.61 34.20 51.96
C ALA A 307 12.16 33.23 50.89
N ALA A 308 13.04 32.31 51.32
CA ALA A 308 13.29 31.08 50.59
C ALA A 308 13.49 29.89 51.55
N GLY A 309 12.42 29.10 51.71
CA GLY A 309 12.55 27.70 52.06
C GLY A 309 13.09 26.93 50.86
N ALA A 310 14.12 26.12 51.11
CA ALA A 310 14.57 24.98 50.30
C ALA A 310 14.58 25.14 48.76
N ASN A 311 15.53 25.92 48.23
CA ASN A 311 16.26 25.58 46.99
C ASN A 311 17.34 26.65 46.72
N ARG A 312 18.59 26.39 47.10
CA ARG A 312 19.73 27.24 46.70
C ARG A 312 20.60 26.48 45.72
N VAL A 313 20.19 26.47 44.45
CA VAL A 313 21.07 26.16 43.32
C VAL A 313 21.06 27.36 42.39
N ALA A 314 21.78 28.41 42.80
CA ALA A 314 22.31 29.45 41.93
C ALA A 314 23.41 30.17 42.70
N MET A 315 24.57 30.31 42.06
CA MET A 315 25.68 31.13 42.54
C MET A 315 25.13 32.52 42.86
N LEU A 316 25.26 32.96 44.10
CA LEU A 316 24.83 34.30 44.50
C LEU A 316 25.80 35.30 43.84
N PRO A 317 25.37 36.07 42.82
CA PRO A 317 26.27 36.98 42.11
C PRO A 317 26.73 38.04 43.10
N GLY A 318 28.02 38.34 43.14
CA GLY A 318 28.49 39.43 43.98
C GLY A 318 28.02 40.78 43.43
N VAL A 319 27.87 41.76 44.31
CA VAL A 319 27.43 43.11 43.93
C VAL A 319 28.65 44.03 43.94
N ALA A 320 29.00 44.55 42.76
CA ALA A 320 30.08 45.53 42.62
C ALA A 320 29.63 46.89 43.17
N GLN A 321 30.32 47.40 44.19
CA GLN A 321 29.96 48.66 44.84
C GLN A 321 31.20 49.45 45.25
N THR A 322 31.05 50.77 45.38
CA THR A 322 32.09 51.68 45.86
C THR A 322 32.11 51.79 47.39
N SER A 323 31.18 51.15 48.11
CA SER A 323 31.03 51.24 49.58
C SER A 323 30.47 49.95 50.20
N TYR A 324 30.82 49.64 51.46
CA TYR A 324 30.47 48.38 52.13
C TYR A 324 28.96 48.27 52.37
N ASN A 325 28.32 47.21 51.85
CA ASN A 325 26.87 47.00 51.88
C ASN A 325 26.04 48.24 51.45
N ASN A 326 26.58 49.11 50.59
CA ASN A 326 25.96 50.41 50.25
C ASN A 326 25.60 51.28 51.49
N GLY A 327 26.33 51.13 52.60
CA GLY A 327 26.07 51.81 53.87
C GLY A 327 24.94 51.20 54.73
N ALA A 328 24.29 50.12 54.29
CA ALA A 328 23.21 49.46 55.02
C ALA A 328 23.71 48.22 55.80
N ALA A 329 23.16 47.95 56.98
CA ALA A 329 23.49 46.74 57.71
C ALA A 329 22.90 45.49 57.03
N ALA A 330 23.69 44.43 56.88
CA ALA A 330 23.17 43.13 56.50
C ALA A 330 22.20 42.64 57.60
N THR A 331 20.96 42.31 57.21
CA THR A 331 19.95 41.79 58.14
C THR A 331 20.18 40.29 58.29
N GLN A 332 20.24 39.78 59.53
CA GLN A 332 20.53 38.37 59.81
C GLN A 332 19.54 37.43 59.09
N GLY A 333 20.04 36.30 58.61
CA GLY A 333 19.21 35.23 58.01
C GLY A 333 18.90 35.37 56.52
N ARG A 334 19.50 36.35 55.81
CA ARG A 334 19.36 36.48 54.34
C ARG A 334 20.59 35.98 53.60
N ASP A 335 20.36 35.41 52.42
CA ASP A 335 21.42 35.18 51.43
C ASP A 335 21.87 36.53 50.86
N ALA A 336 22.89 37.14 51.46
CA ALA A 336 23.48 38.39 50.99
C ALA A 336 24.62 38.11 50.01
N ALA A 337 24.57 38.74 48.84
CA ALA A 337 25.62 38.66 47.84
C ALA A 337 26.97 39.09 48.42
N LEU A 338 28.04 38.41 48.00
CA LEU A 338 29.39 38.80 48.39
C LEU A 338 29.68 40.19 47.80
N ASN A 339 30.09 41.16 48.62
CA ASN A 339 30.54 42.45 48.09
C ASN A 339 31.81 42.24 47.27
N ILE A 340 31.83 42.81 46.07
CA ILE A 340 32.99 42.83 45.18
C ILE A 340 33.37 44.29 44.93
N GLY A 341 34.67 44.56 44.79
CA GLY A 341 35.11 45.86 44.31
C GLY A 341 34.75 46.07 42.85
N THR A 342 34.77 47.32 42.39
CA THR A 342 34.57 47.64 40.96
C THR A 342 35.67 47.07 40.05
N ASP A 343 36.76 46.62 40.65
CA ASP A 343 37.88 45.88 40.07
C ASP A 343 37.69 44.34 40.07
N GLY A 344 36.58 43.84 40.62
CA GLY A 344 36.23 42.41 40.61
C GLY A 344 36.86 41.58 41.73
N LEU A 345 37.55 42.21 42.69
CA LEU A 345 38.13 41.53 43.85
C LEU A 345 37.09 41.38 44.98
N ALA A 346 36.98 40.17 45.53
CA ALA A 346 36.14 39.90 46.69
C ALA A 346 36.56 40.75 47.89
N TRP A 347 35.60 41.46 48.49
CA TRP A 347 35.87 42.27 49.67
C TRP A 347 35.98 41.37 50.91
N VAL A 348 37.21 40.99 51.23
CA VAL A 348 37.58 40.35 52.50
C VAL A 348 38.21 41.42 53.38
N ALA A 349 37.41 42.15 54.14
CA ALA A 349 37.94 43.16 55.05
C ALA A 349 38.45 42.50 56.34
N ALA A 350 39.73 42.69 56.64
CA ALA A 350 40.29 42.60 57.99
C ALA A 350 40.57 44.00 58.55
N LEU A 351 39.61 44.93 58.41
CA LEU A 351 39.71 46.35 58.80
C LEU A 351 38.33 46.83 59.27
N PRO A 352 38.25 47.80 60.21
CA PRO A 352 37.33 47.75 61.33
C PRO A 352 35.90 47.80 60.81
N ALA A 353 35.18 46.71 61.04
CA ALA A 353 33.74 46.77 60.88
C ALA A 353 33.26 47.94 61.77
N MET A 354 32.53 48.90 61.18
CA MET A 354 31.85 50.00 61.91
C MET A 354 30.84 49.48 62.95
N ARG A 355 30.72 48.15 63.05
CA ARG A 355 30.04 47.41 64.09
C ARG A 355 30.93 46.25 64.49
N PRO A 356 31.16 46.03 65.80
CA PRO A 356 30.37 46.60 66.88
C PRO A 356 30.88 47.99 67.31
N ALA A 357 30.02 48.78 67.94
CA ALA A 357 30.34 50.16 68.33
C ALA A 357 31.50 50.18 69.32
N SER A 358 32.46 51.08 69.09
CA SER A 358 33.67 51.20 69.89
C SER A 358 33.75 52.56 70.58
N TYR A 359 34.39 52.56 71.75
CA TYR A 359 34.41 53.68 72.66
C TYR A 359 35.76 53.77 73.35
N ALA A 360 36.13 54.99 73.73
CA ALA A 360 37.24 55.28 74.60
C ALA A 360 36.80 56.16 75.77
N ALA A 361 37.43 55.99 76.92
CA ALA A 361 37.30 56.90 78.05
C ALA A 361 38.67 57.09 78.68
N SER A 362 39.06 58.35 78.86
CA SER A 362 40.35 58.72 79.46
C SER A 362 40.12 59.70 80.59
N ALA A 363 40.81 59.51 81.70
CA ALA A 363 40.78 60.43 82.82
C ALA A 363 42.12 60.37 83.57
N THR A 364 42.45 61.49 84.21
CA THR A 364 43.58 61.60 85.12
C THR A 364 43.04 61.68 86.54
N VAL A 365 43.55 60.81 87.42
CA VAL A 365 43.13 60.73 88.82
C VAL A 365 44.33 60.91 89.74
N ALA A 366 44.15 61.66 90.83
CA ALA A 366 45.07 61.65 91.97
C ALA A 366 44.56 60.58 92.95
N PRO A 367 45.15 59.38 92.98
CA PRO A 367 44.63 58.30 93.81
C PRO A 367 44.90 58.58 95.30
N GLY A 368 44.03 58.09 96.18
CA GLY A 368 44.21 58.17 97.63
C GLY A 368 45.43 57.37 98.12
N ALA A 369 45.79 57.53 99.39
CA ALA A 369 46.86 56.74 100.00
C ALA A 369 46.53 55.23 99.99
N SER A 370 47.56 54.39 99.92
CA SER A 370 47.45 52.94 99.79
C SER A 370 46.44 52.53 98.71
N ALA A 371 46.61 53.10 97.52
CA ALA A 371 45.69 52.99 96.42
C ALA A 371 45.46 51.53 96.01
N THR A 372 44.19 51.15 95.98
CA THR A 372 43.72 49.87 95.46
C THR A 372 43.21 50.08 94.05
N ASP A 373 41.91 49.88 93.78
CA ASP A 373 41.31 50.11 92.46
C ASP A 373 41.13 51.62 92.25
N ILE A 374 41.90 52.19 91.33
CA ILE A 374 41.90 53.63 91.05
C ILE A 374 41.07 53.99 89.82
N ALA A 375 40.78 53.01 88.97
CA ALA A 375 39.92 53.16 87.81
C ALA A 375 39.31 51.81 87.42
N VAL A 376 38.06 51.81 86.98
CA VAL A 376 37.34 50.59 86.58
C VAL A 376 36.58 50.83 85.29
N LEU A 377 36.57 49.82 84.43
CA LEU A 377 35.60 49.69 83.34
C LEU A 377 34.62 48.56 83.69
N PRO A 378 33.37 48.89 84.05
CA PRO A 378 32.35 47.88 84.32
C PRO A 378 31.76 47.33 83.01
N GLY A 379 31.23 46.10 83.08
CA GLY A 379 30.27 45.61 82.11
C GLY A 379 28.93 46.34 82.24
N ASN A 380 27.97 46.02 81.38
CA ASN A 380 26.64 46.62 81.43
C ASN A 380 25.53 45.58 81.18
N ALA A 381 24.27 46.00 81.33
CA ALA A 381 23.11 45.11 81.27
C ALA A 381 22.67 44.75 79.84
N SER A 382 22.99 45.59 78.85
CA SER A 382 22.45 45.49 77.50
C SER A 382 23.40 44.84 76.50
N ASN A 383 24.70 45.00 76.74
CA ASN A 383 25.76 44.64 75.81
C ASN A 383 26.78 43.71 76.47
N THR A 384 27.45 42.91 75.65
CA THR A 384 28.74 42.33 76.04
C THR A 384 29.83 43.35 75.78
N VAL A 385 30.64 43.62 76.81
CA VAL A 385 31.73 44.61 76.76
C VAL A 385 33.04 43.88 76.50
N LEU A 386 33.72 44.28 75.43
CA LEU A 386 34.97 43.70 74.97
C LEU A 386 36.08 44.74 75.16
N VAL A 387 36.87 44.62 76.22
CA VAL A 387 37.97 45.54 76.48
C VAL A 387 39.14 45.19 75.57
N THR A 388 39.49 46.11 74.69
CA THR A 388 40.48 45.91 73.63
C THR A 388 41.83 46.51 73.99
N ARG A 389 41.85 47.61 74.75
CA ARG A 389 43.09 48.27 75.16
C ARG A 389 42.95 48.96 76.52
N VAL A 390 44.03 48.96 77.28
CA VAL A 390 44.18 49.80 78.48
C VAL A 390 45.54 50.50 78.40
N LYS A 391 45.55 51.83 78.57
CA LYS A 391 46.78 52.65 78.58
C LYS A 391 46.89 53.35 79.93
N ILE A 392 48.06 53.26 80.55
CA ILE A 392 48.29 53.81 81.88
C ILE A 392 49.66 54.48 81.93
N SER A 393 49.71 55.68 82.49
CA SER A 393 50.95 56.37 82.85
C SER A 393 50.76 57.11 84.17
N CYS A 394 51.85 57.40 84.87
CA CYS A 394 51.77 58.02 86.19
C CYS A 394 52.90 59.00 86.48
N THR A 395 52.61 60.03 87.25
CA THR A 395 53.60 60.95 87.80
C THR A 395 53.47 60.97 89.32
N GLN A 396 54.54 61.34 90.02
CA GLN A 396 54.56 61.55 91.48
C GLN A 396 55.59 62.62 91.83
N THR A 397 55.60 63.13 93.07
CA THR A 397 56.57 64.17 93.46
C THR A 397 58.01 63.65 93.42
N THR A 398 58.25 62.41 93.85
CA THR A 398 59.55 61.74 93.81
C THR A 398 59.46 60.53 92.90
N ALA A 399 60.22 60.52 91.80
CA ALA A 399 60.20 59.44 90.83
C ALA A 399 60.43 58.07 91.48
N GLY A 400 59.75 57.05 90.99
CA GLY A 400 59.75 55.72 91.62
C GLY A 400 58.87 54.74 90.85
N ILE A 401 58.93 53.47 91.25
CA ILE A 401 58.24 52.38 90.56
C ILE A 401 57.06 51.93 91.43
N ILE A 402 55.87 51.83 90.82
CA ILE A 402 54.69 51.25 91.45
C ILE A 402 54.33 49.92 90.80
N VAL A 403 53.69 49.02 91.55
CA VAL A 403 53.15 47.77 90.99
C VAL A 403 51.74 48.04 90.52
N LEU A 404 51.57 48.04 89.21
CA LEU A 404 50.29 48.10 88.53
C LEU A 404 49.75 46.69 88.33
N GLN A 405 48.47 46.48 88.65
CA GLN A 405 47.75 45.26 88.37
C GLN A 405 46.49 45.57 87.57
N LEU A 406 46.29 44.86 86.46
CA LEU A 406 44.98 44.79 85.82
C LEU A 406 44.26 43.58 86.35
N ILE A 407 43.12 43.79 87.01
CA ILE A 407 42.39 42.74 87.72
C ILE A 407 41.00 42.58 87.10
N LYS A 408 40.66 41.36 86.72
CA LYS A 408 39.26 41.03 86.36
C LYS A 408 38.51 40.67 87.63
N ARG A 409 37.35 41.28 87.84
CA ARG A 409 36.45 41.00 88.96
C ARG A 409 35.11 40.43 88.49
N SER A 410 34.52 39.59 89.33
CA SER A 410 33.20 38.97 89.10
C SER A 410 32.06 39.70 89.81
N THR A 411 32.38 40.57 90.78
CA THR A 411 31.46 41.57 91.33
C THR A 411 32.08 42.96 91.21
N ALA A 412 31.24 43.98 91.07
CA ALA A 412 31.68 45.36 90.93
C ALA A 412 32.18 45.90 92.26
N ASP A 413 33.09 46.87 92.21
CA ASP A 413 33.48 47.62 93.39
C ASP A 413 32.29 48.46 93.90
N SER A 414 32.30 48.77 95.19
CA SER A 414 31.28 49.61 95.83
C SER A 414 31.92 50.61 96.79
N ALA A 415 31.18 51.63 97.21
CA ALA A 415 31.69 52.71 98.07
C ALA A 415 32.90 53.45 97.45
N GLY A 416 33.63 54.20 98.28
CA GLY A 416 34.70 55.10 97.83
C GLY A 416 34.17 56.40 97.23
N THR A 417 35.08 57.29 96.84
CA THR A 417 34.76 58.56 96.17
C THR A 417 35.13 58.44 94.71
N SER A 418 34.12 58.27 93.85
CA SER A 418 34.28 58.05 92.42
C SER A 418 33.90 59.26 91.57
N SER A 419 34.56 59.42 90.42
CA SER A 419 34.17 60.32 89.34
C SER A 419 33.94 59.53 88.05
N ALA A 420 32.89 59.87 87.29
CA ALA A 420 32.65 59.26 85.99
C ALA A 420 33.68 59.71 84.96
N MET A 421 34.15 58.77 84.14
CA MET A 421 34.96 59.07 82.97
C MET A 421 34.03 59.41 81.80
N THR A 422 34.37 60.43 81.02
CA THR A 422 33.61 60.76 79.80
C THR A 422 33.79 59.66 78.77
N VAL A 423 32.69 59.00 78.40
CA VAL A 423 32.65 58.00 77.33
C VAL A 423 32.57 58.73 76.00
N VAL A 424 33.58 58.53 75.15
CA VAL A 424 33.66 59.10 73.81
C VAL A 424 33.47 57.97 72.80
N PRO A 425 32.44 58.04 71.94
CA PRO A 425 32.32 57.09 70.83
C PRO A 425 33.36 57.39 69.76
N ASP A 426 33.97 56.35 69.18
CA ASP A 426 34.97 56.53 68.11
C ASP A 426 34.34 57.07 66.82
N ASP A 427 33.03 56.85 66.62
CA ASP A 427 32.20 57.46 65.57
C ASP A 427 31.03 58.19 66.23
N SER A 428 30.84 59.48 65.90
CA SER A 428 29.76 60.31 66.45
C SER A 428 28.35 59.81 66.12
N ASN A 429 28.20 58.88 65.17
CA ASN A 429 26.93 58.26 64.84
C ASN A 429 26.61 57.02 65.69
N TYR A 430 27.53 56.54 66.52
CA TYR A 430 27.22 55.47 67.47
C TYR A 430 26.28 55.99 68.56
N ALA A 431 25.41 55.10 69.06
CA ALA A 431 24.63 55.40 70.26
C ALA A 431 25.56 55.67 71.44
N ALA A 432 25.08 56.38 72.46
CA ALA A 432 25.84 56.59 73.68
C ALA A 432 26.25 55.24 74.30
N GLY A 433 27.53 55.11 74.67
CA GLY A 433 28.04 53.88 75.30
C GLY A 433 27.34 53.61 76.62
N ALA A 434 26.98 52.35 76.88
CA ALA A 434 26.21 51.97 78.06
C ALA A 434 27.11 51.69 79.28
N SER A 435 28.38 51.37 79.07
CA SER A 435 29.35 51.16 80.15
C SER A 435 29.72 52.50 80.79
N ALA A 436 29.78 52.54 82.12
CA ALA A 436 30.07 53.76 82.88
C ALA A 436 31.41 53.63 83.64
N PRO A 437 32.56 53.76 82.97
CA PRO A 437 33.86 53.71 83.63
C PRO A 437 34.03 54.82 84.67
N LEU A 438 34.71 54.50 85.77
CA LEU A 438 34.90 55.36 86.93
C LEU A 438 36.38 55.47 87.28
N THR A 439 36.78 56.59 87.88
CA THR A 439 38.03 56.73 88.64
C THR A 439 37.74 56.96 90.12
N TYR A 440 38.67 56.57 91.00
CA TYR A 440 38.52 56.67 92.46
C TYR A 440 39.60 57.56 93.08
N THR A 441 39.16 58.58 93.82
CA THR A 441 40.04 59.44 94.63
C THR A 441 40.12 58.98 96.09
N ALA A 442 39.14 58.19 96.54
CA ALA A 442 39.20 57.41 97.78
C ALA A 442 38.93 55.93 97.45
N ASN A 443 39.70 55.02 98.08
CA ASN A 443 39.66 53.58 97.80
C ASN A 443 38.23 53.02 97.90
N PRO A 444 37.77 52.27 96.89
CA PRO A 444 36.50 51.57 96.99
C PRO A 444 36.62 50.32 97.87
N THR A 445 35.47 49.77 98.24
CA THR A 445 35.34 48.38 98.70
C THR A 445 35.45 47.46 97.49
N LEU A 446 36.47 46.61 97.50
CA LEU A 446 36.83 45.77 96.36
C LEU A 446 35.81 44.67 96.10
N GLY A 447 35.44 44.49 94.84
CA GLY A 447 34.66 43.35 94.37
C GLY A 447 35.47 42.04 94.38
N THR A 448 34.80 40.92 94.14
CA THR A 448 35.39 39.58 94.12
C THR A 448 36.35 39.42 92.94
N VAL A 449 37.58 39.00 93.22
CA VAL A 449 38.62 38.78 92.21
C VAL A 449 38.35 37.50 91.41
N VAL A 450 38.43 37.59 90.09
CA VAL A 450 38.62 36.41 89.20
C VAL A 450 40.10 36.11 89.06
N GLY A 451 40.91 37.14 88.84
CA GLY A 451 42.36 37.05 88.80
C GLY A 451 43.02 38.27 88.18
N ASN A 452 44.35 38.34 88.29
CA ASN A 452 45.14 39.35 87.63
C ASN A 452 45.26 38.98 86.14
N VAL A 453 44.79 39.88 85.28
CA VAL A 453 44.99 39.83 83.83
C VAL A 453 46.44 40.07 83.49
N ASP A 454 47.06 41.03 84.18
CA ASP A 454 48.48 41.35 84.05
C ASP A 454 49.00 42.04 85.32
N THR A 455 50.31 42.03 85.51
CA THR A 455 50.99 42.73 86.60
C THR A 455 52.28 43.34 86.06
N TYR A 456 52.40 44.66 86.18
CA TYR A 456 53.49 45.44 85.58
C TYR A 456 54.13 46.35 86.62
N LYS A 457 55.43 46.59 86.50
CA LYS A 457 56.17 47.57 87.32
C LYS A 457 56.22 48.88 86.54
N LEU A 458 55.32 49.81 86.84
CA LEU A 458 55.19 51.08 86.14
C LEU A 458 56.10 52.14 86.76
N GLY A 459 56.98 52.73 85.96
CA GLY A 459 57.81 53.85 86.39
C GLY A 459 57.04 55.17 86.40
N CYS A 460 56.77 55.72 87.59
CA CYS A 460 56.18 57.05 87.71
C CYS A 460 57.27 58.11 87.83
N LEU A 461 57.42 58.96 86.81
CA LEU A 461 58.39 60.06 86.84
C LEU A 461 57.99 61.20 87.79
N ALA A 462 58.96 62.05 88.11
CA ALA A 462 58.69 63.28 88.86
C ALA A 462 57.82 64.23 88.03
N THR A 463 56.83 64.88 88.64
CA THR A 463 55.82 65.71 87.95
C THR A 463 56.38 66.85 87.09
N SER A 464 57.60 67.33 87.39
CA SER A 464 58.28 68.40 86.64
C SER A 464 59.44 67.91 85.76
N SER A 465 59.54 66.61 85.47
CA SER A 465 60.58 66.05 84.61
C SER A 465 60.25 66.24 83.12
N ALA A 466 61.22 66.73 82.34
CA ALA A 466 61.11 66.90 80.89
C ALA A 466 61.46 65.64 80.07
N SER A 467 61.37 64.45 80.69
CA SER A 467 61.70 63.17 80.06
C SER A 467 60.44 62.35 79.77
N PRO A 468 60.44 61.49 78.73
CA PRO A 468 59.31 60.63 78.43
C PRO A 468 58.97 59.72 79.62
N ASN A 469 57.70 59.77 80.05
CA ASN A 469 57.20 58.94 81.13
C ASN A 469 57.00 57.50 80.67
N ASP A 470 57.05 56.55 81.61
CA ASP A 470 56.71 55.16 81.32
C ASP A 470 55.21 55.06 80.98
N ILE A 471 54.88 54.18 80.03
CA ILE A 471 53.52 53.96 79.56
C ILE A 471 53.29 52.46 79.47
N TYR A 472 52.38 51.97 80.31
CA TYR A 472 51.86 50.63 80.19
C TYR A 472 50.76 50.59 79.13
N ILE A 473 50.85 49.62 78.20
CA ILE A 473 49.85 49.39 77.17
C ILE A 473 49.49 47.90 77.16
N LEU A 474 48.28 47.58 77.63
CA LEU A 474 47.69 46.28 77.37
C LEU A 474 46.98 46.31 76.01
N ASN A 475 47.37 45.46 75.07
CA ASN A 475 46.72 45.34 73.76
C ASN A 475 46.07 43.94 73.60
N ARG A 476 44.74 43.89 73.52
CA ARG A 476 43.93 42.66 73.44
C ARG A 476 42.99 42.66 72.23
N THR A 477 43.31 43.42 71.18
CA THR A 477 42.45 43.57 69.98
C THR A 477 42.06 42.25 69.31
N GLN A 478 42.94 41.24 69.30
CA GLN A 478 42.63 39.92 68.70
C GLN A 478 41.79 39.00 69.59
N LYS A 479 41.87 39.14 70.91
CA LYS A 479 41.11 38.33 71.88
C LYS A 479 40.76 39.20 73.08
N PRO A 480 39.73 40.05 73.02
CA PRO A 480 39.44 41.03 74.07
C PRO A 480 39.16 40.41 75.44
N ILE A 481 39.28 41.20 76.50
CA ILE A 481 38.77 40.81 77.82
C ILE A 481 37.26 41.02 77.80
N VAL A 482 36.50 39.97 78.11
CA VAL A 482 35.04 40.00 78.04
C VAL A 482 34.46 40.32 79.42
N LEU A 483 33.60 41.32 79.52
CA LEU A 483 32.80 41.64 80.70
C LEU A 483 31.32 41.45 80.36
N ARG A 484 30.59 40.78 81.26
CA ARG A 484 29.18 40.41 81.05
C ARG A 484 28.33 40.85 82.24
N GLY A 485 27.25 41.56 81.96
CA GLY A 485 26.38 42.11 83.00
C GLY A 485 27.06 43.21 83.80
N THR A 486 26.30 43.84 84.70
CA THR A 486 26.76 44.95 85.54
C THR A 486 27.69 44.52 86.67
N ALA A 487 27.78 43.22 86.97
CA ALA A 487 28.60 42.72 88.07
C ALA A 487 30.09 42.56 87.70
N GLN A 488 30.43 42.35 86.42
CA GLN A 488 31.82 42.15 86.04
C GLN A 488 32.52 43.47 85.74
N GLN A 489 33.80 43.59 86.09
CA GLN A 489 34.60 44.76 85.74
C GLN A 489 36.07 44.42 85.51
N LEU A 490 36.76 45.28 84.77
CA LEU A 490 38.22 45.32 84.71
C LEU A 490 38.70 46.51 85.54
N ALA A 491 39.57 46.25 86.51
CA ALA A 491 40.08 47.26 87.42
C ALA A 491 41.58 47.52 87.21
N VAL A 492 41.95 48.79 87.32
CA VAL A 492 43.33 49.26 87.45
C VAL A 492 43.64 49.40 88.92
N ASN A 493 44.48 48.51 89.44
CA ASN A 493 44.83 48.44 90.85
C ASN A 493 46.32 48.79 91.05
N LEU A 494 46.64 49.56 92.10
CA LEU A 494 48.03 49.97 92.38
C LEU A 494 48.70 49.18 93.51
N ASN A 495 48.14 48.04 93.89
CA ASN A 495 48.65 47.11 94.89
C ASN A 495 49.04 47.80 96.22
N ALA A 496 48.14 48.67 96.71
CA ALA A 496 48.33 49.49 97.91
C ALA A 496 49.49 50.49 97.84
N ALA A 497 49.94 50.90 96.64
CA ALA A 497 50.93 51.96 96.48
C ALA A 497 50.35 53.35 96.79
N THR A 498 51.19 54.28 97.24
CA THR A 498 50.80 55.68 97.44
C THR A 498 51.51 56.55 96.41
N VAL A 499 50.74 57.18 95.52
CA VAL A 499 51.26 58.10 94.48
C VAL A 499 51.25 59.52 95.04
N THR A 500 52.26 59.86 95.84
CA THR A 500 52.29 61.14 96.57
C THR A 500 52.45 62.32 95.62
N GLY A 501 51.51 63.29 95.69
CA GLY A 501 51.59 64.57 94.99
C GLY A 501 51.65 64.48 93.46
N GLY A 502 51.19 63.36 92.90
CA GLY A 502 51.08 63.17 91.46
C GLY A 502 49.75 62.54 91.05
N SER A 503 49.73 61.97 89.86
CA SER A 503 48.50 61.53 89.22
C SER A 503 48.73 60.33 88.31
N VAL A 504 47.68 59.57 88.06
CA VAL A 504 47.67 58.45 87.13
C VAL A 504 46.67 58.76 86.02
N ALA A 505 47.13 58.73 84.78
CA ALA A 505 46.28 58.80 83.61
C ALA A 505 45.90 57.38 83.20
N VAL A 506 44.60 57.12 83.06
CA VAL A 506 44.06 55.83 82.64
C VAL A 506 43.17 56.05 81.42
N THR A 507 43.41 55.27 80.38
CA THR A 507 42.52 55.17 79.22
C THR A 507 42.05 53.74 79.04
N PHE A 508 40.73 53.55 78.96
CA PHE A 508 40.12 52.32 78.49
C PHE A 508 39.64 52.49 77.06
N GLU A 509 39.83 51.47 76.24
CA GLU A 509 39.19 51.33 74.93
C GLU A 509 38.45 50.00 74.89
N TRP A 510 37.20 50.03 74.44
CA TRP A 510 36.35 48.85 74.40
C TRP A 510 35.35 48.89 73.25
N ILE A 511 34.76 47.74 73.03
CA ILE A 511 33.68 47.54 72.07
C ILE A 511 32.45 47.07 72.85
N GLU A 512 31.29 47.61 72.52
CA GLU A 512 29.99 47.09 72.99
C GLU A 512 29.28 46.40 71.84
N THR A 513 28.99 45.12 72.05
CA THR A 513 28.28 44.30 71.07
C THR A 513 27.03 43.69 71.68
N ALA A 514 26.10 43.28 70.81
CA ALA A 514 24.95 42.49 71.21
C ALA A 514 25.40 41.30 72.05
N THR A 515 24.60 40.93 73.05
CA THR A 515 24.98 39.89 74.02
C THR A 515 25.38 38.60 73.32
N ILE A 516 26.65 38.22 73.46
CA ILE A 516 27.21 36.99 72.90
C ILE A 516 27.19 35.91 73.98
N THR A 517 26.51 34.77 73.79
CA THR A 517 26.66 33.63 74.70
C THR A 517 27.97 32.90 74.41
N PRO A 518 28.73 32.46 75.44
CA PRO A 518 29.99 31.73 75.25
C PRO A 518 29.81 30.40 74.51
#